data_AF-A0AAV8EVB2-F1
#
_entry.id   AF-A0AAV8EVB2-F1
#
_cell.length_a   1.000
_cell.length_b   1.000
_cell.length_c   1.000
_cell.angle_alpha   90.00
_cell.angle_beta   90.00
_cell.angle_gamma   90.00
#
_symmetry.space_group_name_H-M   'P 1'
#
loop_
_entity.id
_entity.type
_entity.pdbx_description
1 polymer ?
#
loop_
_entity_poly.entity_id
_entity_poly.type
_entity_poly.pdbx_seq_one_letter_code
_entity_poly.pdbx_strand_id
1 'polypeptide(L)'
;MRRTLLVLVFFASILVATEAYKKRLTIPDDLDDVADDEEDEEWKQWGSKNSGSGPDKNLPPPDFANMDPSRIQEELMKRHTGPSYGFVKLRFGVSRTKDDIQNIAIKWSKMLKAGAVDVRFMAVDLNTFMFTMERGQDVEEVKEFILHQNDAYEVKLGDQTYRRPGDPPLDQVIEKLHREKHASHNSDKDEL
;
A
#
# COMPACT_ATOMS: atom_id res chain seq x y z
N MET A 1 15.36 41.82 69.03
CA MET A 1 14.18 41.84 68.13
C MET A 1 14.51 42.21 66.66
N ARG A 2 15.73 41.95 66.14
CA ARG A 2 16.08 42.23 64.73
C ARG A 2 16.29 40.98 63.85
N ARG A 3 16.41 39.80 64.47
CA ARG A 3 16.61 38.51 63.76
C ARG A 3 15.30 37.81 63.36
N THR A 4 14.20 38.08 64.06
CA THR A 4 12.87 37.55 63.75
C THR A 4 12.16 38.30 62.61
N LEU A 5 12.52 39.56 62.37
CA LEU A 5 11.94 40.36 61.29
C LEU A 5 12.46 39.95 59.90
N LEU A 6 13.73 39.53 59.81
CA LEU A 6 14.36 39.12 58.55
C LEU A 6 13.83 37.77 58.03
N VAL A 7 13.43 36.86 58.92
CA VAL A 7 12.87 35.56 58.54
C VAL A 7 11.44 35.69 58.00
N LEU A 8 10.64 36.62 58.56
CA LEU A 8 9.28 36.89 58.09
C LEU A 8 9.24 37.63 56.73
N VAL A 9 10.20 38.51 56.46
CA VAL A 9 10.30 39.18 55.14
C VAL A 9 10.74 38.20 54.05
N PHE A 10 11.61 37.23 54.36
CA PHE A 10 12.04 36.21 53.39
C PHE A 10 10.95 35.18 53.05
N PHE A 11 10.04 34.87 53.98
CA PHE A 11 8.88 34.01 53.68
C PHE A 11 7.77 34.75 52.90
N ALA A 12 7.60 36.06 53.13
CA ALA A 12 6.64 36.87 52.39
C ALA A 12 7.05 37.06 50.91
N SER A 13 8.35 37.12 50.60
CA SER A 13 8.84 37.22 49.22
C SER A 13 8.76 35.92 48.43
N ILE A 14 8.66 34.76 49.08
CA ILE A 14 8.49 33.46 48.39
C ILE A 14 7.01 33.19 48.04
N LEU A 15 6.06 33.73 48.83
CA LEU A 15 4.62 33.60 48.56
C LEU A 15 4.14 34.45 47.37
N VAL A 16 4.76 35.60 47.11
CA VAL A 16 4.39 36.48 45.97
C VAL A 16 4.93 35.96 44.62
N ALA A 17 5.88 35.02 44.63
CA ALA A 17 6.49 34.48 43.41
C ALA A 17 5.79 33.23 42.84
N THR A 18 4.47 33.07 43.08
CA THR A 18 3.68 31.95 42.49
C THR A 18 2.60 32.40 41.50
N GLU A 19 2.38 33.71 41.31
CA GLU A 19 1.38 34.25 40.36
C GLU A 19 1.95 34.69 39.00
N ALA A 20 3.13 34.21 38.63
CA ALA A 20 3.64 34.33 37.26
C ALA A 20 3.82 32.94 36.63
N TYR A 21 2.87 32.03 36.87
CA TYR A 21 2.75 30.82 36.09
C TYR A 21 2.38 31.24 34.67
N LYS A 22 3.40 31.25 33.81
CA LYS A 22 3.36 31.30 32.34
C LYS A 22 1.94 31.09 31.82
N LYS A 23 1.24 32.18 31.50
CA LYS A 23 0.24 32.15 30.44
C LYS A 23 1.02 31.81 29.17
N ARG A 24 1.24 30.50 28.94
CA ARG A 24 1.42 30.03 27.58
C ARG A 24 0.16 30.51 26.88
N LEU A 25 0.31 31.44 25.95
CA LEU A 25 -0.70 31.70 24.95
C LEU A 25 -0.87 30.37 24.23
N THR A 26 -1.81 29.56 24.72
CA THR A 26 -2.29 28.39 23.99
C THR A 26 -3.13 29.00 22.90
N ILE A 27 -2.53 29.20 21.75
CA ILE A 27 -3.28 29.48 20.53
C ILE A 27 -4.23 28.27 20.40
N PRO A 28 -5.56 28.48 20.48
CA PRO A 28 -6.47 27.39 20.21
C PRO A 28 -6.16 26.84 18.82
N ASP A 29 -6.13 25.51 18.68
CA ASP A 29 -5.87 24.85 17.40
C ASP A 29 -6.94 25.18 16.35
N ASP A 30 -8.06 25.74 16.82
CA ASP A 30 -9.17 26.24 16.03
C ASP A 30 -8.93 27.72 15.72
N LEU A 31 -8.23 27.98 14.60
CA LEU A 31 -7.93 29.30 14.04
C LEU A 31 -9.03 29.80 13.07
N ASP A 32 -10.24 29.23 13.16
CA ASP A 32 -11.39 29.55 12.29
C ASP A 32 -11.94 30.96 12.54
N ASP A 33 -11.52 31.64 13.61
CA ASP A 33 -11.89 33.02 13.95
C ASP A 33 -10.96 34.08 13.31
N VAL A 34 -9.88 33.64 12.66
CA VAL A 34 -8.98 34.52 11.90
C VAL A 34 -9.58 34.71 10.50
N ALA A 35 -10.15 35.89 10.26
CA ALA A 35 -10.61 36.28 8.93
C ALA A 35 -9.40 36.60 8.04
N ASP A 36 -8.82 35.57 7.42
CA ASP A 36 -7.88 35.70 6.32
C ASP A 36 -8.67 35.98 5.03
N ASP A 37 -8.45 37.15 4.42
CA ASP A 37 -9.12 37.60 3.20
C ASP A 37 -8.41 37.14 1.91
N GLU A 38 -7.36 36.31 2.04
CA GLU A 38 -6.52 35.84 0.94
C GLU A 38 -6.77 34.37 0.51
N GLU A 39 -7.44 33.55 1.33
CA GLU A 39 -7.83 32.18 0.95
C GLU A 39 -9.26 32.13 0.39
N ASP A 40 -9.37 32.02 -0.93
CA ASP A 40 -10.63 31.88 -1.66
C ASP A 40 -11.49 30.71 -1.13
N GLU A 41 -12.81 30.81 -1.26
CA GLU A 41 -13.74 29.74 -0.84
C GLU A 41 -13.43 28.39 -1.49
N GLU A 42 -12.77 28.39 -2.67
CA GLU A 42 -12.25 27.19 -3.33
C GLU A 42 -11.16 26.47 -2.51
N TRP A 43 -10.27 27.22 -1.85
CA TRP A 43 -9.20 26.65 -1.02
C TRP A 43 -9.75 26.01 0.26
N LYS A 44 -10.76 26.63 0.89
CA LYS A 44 -11.45 26.07 2.07
C LYS A 44 -12.21 24.79 1.73
N GLN A 45 -12.76 24.69 0.53
CA GLN A 45 -13.46 23.50 0.05
C GLN A 45 -12.51 22.34 -0.31
N TRP A 46 -11.24 22.62 -0.61
CA TRP A 46 -10.27 21.62 -1.01
C TRP A 46 -9.90 20.65 0.13
N GLY A 47 -9.82 21.14 1.38
CA GLY A 47 -9.55 20.31 2.57
C GLY A 47 -10.78 19.65 3.20
N SER A 48 -11.98 20.07 2.79
CA SER A 48 -13.24 19.48 3.25
C SER A 48 -13.37 18.05 2.73
N LYS A 49 -13.75 17.10 3.59
CA LYS A 49 -14.05 15.70 3.19
C LYS A 49 -15.32 15.66 2.32
N ASN A 50 -15.22 16.17 1.10
CA ASN A 50 -16.18 15.93 0.06
C ASN A 50 -16.12 14.44 -0.27
N SER A 51 -17.13 13.71 0.17
CA SER A 51 -17.40 12.32 -0.18
C SER A 51 -17.77 12.20 -1.66
N GLY A 52 -16.94 12.69 -2.58
CA GLY A 52 -17.25 12.54 -4.00
C GLY A 52 -16.58 13.38 -5.06
N SER A 53 -15.38 13.91 -4.87
CA SER A 53 -14.67 14.52 -6.00
C SER A 53 -13.53 13.62 -6.47
N GLY A 54 -13.90 12.46 -7.02
CA GLY A 54 -13.02 11.70 -7.89
C GLY A 54 -13.33 12.07 -9.34
N PRO A 55 -12.34 12.19 -10.24
CA PRO A 55 -12.54 12.56 -11.65
C PRO A 55 -13.51 11.64 -12.40
N ASP A 56 -13.78 10.45 -11.87
CA ASP A 56 -14.63 9.41 -12.44
C ASP A 56 -16.15 9.61 -12.22
N LYS A 57 -16.59 10.41 -11.23
CA LYS A 57 -18.03 10.56 -10.93
C LYS A 57 -18.81 11.38 -11.98
N ASN A 58 -18.12 12.18 -12.79
CA ASN A 58 -18.73 12.97 -13.86
C ASN A 58 -18.85 12.19 -15.19
N LEU A 59 -18.32 10.96 -15.24
CA LEU A 59 -18.45 10.12 -16.43
C LEU A 59 -19.76 9.33 -16.35
N PRO A 60 -20.57 9.32 -17.43
CA PRO A 60 -21.75 8.47 -17.46
C PRO A 60 -21.35 7.01 -17.19
N PRO A 61 -22.21 6.25 -16.48
CA PRO A 61 -21.96 4.83 -16.26
C PRO A 61 -21.81 4.13 -17.63
N PRO A 62 -20.88 3.17 -17.78
CA PRO A 62 -20.76 2.41 -19.01
C PRO A 62 -22.06 1.67 -19.32
N ASP A 63 -22.46 1.63 -20.59
CA ASP A 63 -23.61 0.83 -21.01
C ASP A 63 -23.24 -0.66 -21.04
N PHE A 64 -23.50 -1.35 -19.94
CA PHE A 64 -23.20 -2.79 -19.80
C PHE A 64 -24.18 -3.69 -20.56
N ALA A 65 -25.28 -3.18 -21.12
CA ALA A 65 -26.34 -4.02 -21.71
C ALA A 65 -25.90 -4.75 -22.99
N ASN A 66 -24.94 -4.19 -23.72
CA ASN A 66 -24.45 -4.72 -25.00
C ASN A 66 -22.99 -5.17 -24.97
N MET A 67 -22.34 -5.18 -23.80
CA MET A 67 -20.92 -5.55 -23.67
C MET A 67 -20.72 -7.03 -23.34
N ASP A 68 -19.59 -7.59 -23.79
CA ASP A 68 -19.13 -8.91 -23.36
C ASP A 68 -18.77 -8.91 -21.85
N PRO A 69 -19.08 -9.97 -21.08
CA PRO A 69 -18.77 -10.06 -19.66
C PRO A 69 -17.31 -9.76 -19.31
N SER A 70 -16.36 -10.14 -20.17
CA SER A 70 -14.94 -9.88 -19.97
C SER A 70 -14.63 -8.38 -20.04
N ARG A 71 -15.29 -7.67 -20.97
CA ARG A 71 -15.12 -6.22 -21.13
C ARG A 71 -15.76 -5.44 -19.99
N ILE A 72 -16.91 -5.91 -19.49
CA ILE A 72 -17.58 -5.34 -18.33
C ILE A 72 -16.65 -5.37 -17.10
N GLN A 73 -15.97 -6.49 -16.87
CA GLN A 73 -15.01 -6.62 -15.76
C GLN A 73 -13.83 -5.67 -15.91
N GLU A 74 -13.28 -5.52 -17.11
CA GLU A 74 -12.17 -4.59 -17.39
C GLU A 74 -12.57 -3.13 -17.11
N GLU A 75 -13.77 -2.73 -17.52
CA GLU A 75 -14.30 -1.37 -17.25
C GLU A 75 -14.55 -1.14 -15.75
N LEU A 76 -15.03 -2.16 -15.02
CA LEU A 76 -15.21 -2.07 -13.57
C LEU A 76 -13.86 -1.98 -12.83
N MET A 77 -12.83 -2.69 -13.30
CA MET A 77 -11.48 -2.60 -12.73
C MET A 77 -10.88 -1.20 -12.91
N LYS A 78 -11.07 -0.58 -14.08
CA LYS A 78 -10.55 0.78 -14.35
C LYS A 78 -11.11 1.84 -13.40
N ARG A 79 -12.38 1.69 -13.02
CA ARG A 79 -13.07 2.63 -12.11
C ARG A 79 -12.98 2.23 -10.64
N HIS A 80 -12.30 1.12 -10.32
CA HIS A 80 -12.22 0.62 -8.95
C HIS A 80 -11.34 1.53 -8.10
N THR A 81 -11.97 2.25 -7.17
CA THR A 81 -11.29 3.23 -6.29
C THR A 81 -11.03 2.65 -4.89
N GLY A 82 -11.48 1.44 -4.59
CA GLY A 82 -11.37 0.83 -3.25
C GLY A 82 -10.05 0.09 -3.00
N PRO A 83 -9.82 -0.37 -1.76
CA PRO A 83 -8.70 -1.26 -1.44
C PRO A 83 -8.70 -2.48 -2.35
N SER A 84 -7.52 -2.89 -2.77
CA SER A 84 -7.33 -4.04 -3.67
C SER A 84 -6.23 -4.94 -3.13
N TYR A 85 -6.37 -6.23 -3.41
CA TYR A 85 -5.36 -7.22 -3.08
C TYR A 85 -5.24 -8.24 -4.21
N GLY A 86 -4.08 -8.89 -4.26
CA GLY A 86 -3.81 -9.92 -5.23
C GLY A 86 -2.69 -10.84 -4.78
N PHE A 87 -2.53 -11.93 -5.53
CA PHE A 87 -1.49 -12.91 -5.30
C PHE A 87 -0.54 -12.96 -6.49
N VAL A 88 0.75 -13.07 -6.22
CA VAL A 88 1.77 -13.25 -7.24
C VAL A 88 2.41 -14.61 -7.02
N LYS A 89 2.37 -15.46 -8.05
CA LYS A 89 3.14 -16.69 -8.11
C LYS A 89 4.48 -16.39 -8.77
N LEU A 90 5.55 -16.73 -8.09
CA LEU A 90 6.92 -16.63 -8.58
C LEU A 90 7.27 -17.84 -9.45
N ARG A 91 8.24 -17.66 -10.35
CA ARG A 91 8.75 -18.75 -11.20
C ARG A 91 9.24 -19.92 -10.36
N PHE A 92 8.72 -21.09 -10.68
CA PHE A 92 9.13 -22.37 -10.08
C PHE A 92 10.45 -22.84 -10.70
N GLY A 93 11.22 -23.64 -9.97
CA GLY A 93 12.53 -24.13 -10.41
C GLY A 93 13.75 -23.33 -9.91
N VAL A 94 13.54 -22.15 -9.34
CA VAL A 94 14.59 -21.40 -8.63
C VAL A 94 14.48 -21.71 -7.14
N SER A 95 15.57 -22.24 -6.55
CA SER A 95 15.65 -22.45 -5.10
C SER A 95 15.68 -21.08 -4.41
N ARG A 96 14.73 -20.84 -3.51
CA ARG A 96 14.63 -19.59 -2.74
C ARG A 96 14.50 -19.90 -1.27
N THR A 97 15.14 -19.10 -0.44
CA THR A 97 14.94 -19.10 1.01
C THR A 97 13.86 -18.10 1.40
N LYS A 98 13.39 -18.18 2.65
CA LYS A 98 12.42 -17.21 3.19
C LYS A 98 12.96 -15.77 3.15
N ASP A 99 14.25 -15.59 3.40
CA ASP A 99 14.89 -14.28 3.42
C ASP A 99 14.98 -13.67 2.01
N ASP A 100 15.28 -14.49 0.99
CA ASP A 100 15.32 -14.03 -0.41
C ASP A 100 13.97 -13.44 -0.84
N ILE A 101 12.90 -14.07 -0.42
CA ILE A 101 11.52 -13.71 -0.78
C ILE A 101 11.11 -12.44 -0.06
N GLN A 102 11.44 -12.31 1.22
CA GLN A 102 11.25 -11.05 1.94
C GLN A 102 12.05 -9.92 1.29
N ASN A 103 13.28 -10.18 0.86
CA ASN A 103 14.11 -9.20 0.17
C ASN A 103 13.49 -8.77 -1.16
N ILE A 104 12.94 -9.71 -1.95
CA ILE A 104 12.21 -9.39 -3.19
C ILE A 104 10.97 -8.55 -2.89
N ALA A 105 10.16 -8.92 -1.88
CA ALA A 105 8.98 -8.16 -1.47
C ALA A 105 9.33 -6.72 -1.08
N ILE A 106 10.39 -6.54 -0.26
CA ILE A 106 10.88 -5.22 0.14
C ILE A 106 11.38 -4.43 -1.07
N LYS A 107 12.12 -5.08 -1.98
CA LYS A 107 12.65 -4.45 -3.19
C LYS A 107 11.52 -3.95 -4.09
N TRP A 108 10.51 -4.77 -4.35
CA TRP A 108 9.35 -4.41 -5.17
C TRP A 108 8.51 -3.32 -4.52
N SER A 109 8.27 -3.39 -3.21
CA SER A 109 7.58 -2.33 -2.48
C SER A 109 8.32 -0.99 -2.59
N LYS A 110 9.66 -1.00 -2.46
CA LYS A 110 10.48 0.21 -2.64
C LYS A 110 10.44 0.76 -4.07
N MET A 111 10.45 -0.11 -5.09
CA MET A 111 10.37 0.29 -6.50
C MET A 111 9.03 0.96 -6.82
N LEU A 112 7.91 0.35 -6.42
CA LEU A 112 6.59 0.92 -6.62
C LEU A 112 6.39 2.22 -5.82
N LYS A 113 6.92 2.28 -4.61
CA LYS A 113 6.90 3.49 -3.79
C LYS A 113 7.66 4.65 -4.44
N ALA A 114 8.74 4.37 -5.17
CA ALA A 114 9.45 5.38 -5.96
C ALA A 114 8.60 5.90 -7.14
N GLY A 115 7.68 5.08 -7.66
CA GLY A 115 6.65 5.46 -8.63
C GLY A 115 5.40 6.11 -8.02
N ALA A 116 5.44 6.50 -6.73
CA ALA A 116 4.29 7.04 -5.99
C ALA A 116 3.11 6.06 -5.83
N VAL A 117 3.34 4.76 -6.04
CA VAL A 117 2.36 3.69 -5.82
C VAL A 117 2.64 3.01 -4.48
N ASP A 118 1.70 3.10 -3.55
CA ASP A 118 1.86 2.47 -2.23
C ASP A 118 1.29 1.04 -2.25
N VAL A 119 2.19 0.06 -2.32
CA VAL A 119 1.86 -1.37 -2.28
C VAL A 119 2.65 -2.06 -1.18
N ARG A 120 1.94 -2.86 -0.39
CA ARG A 120 2.52 -3.73 0.63
C ARG A 120 2.55 -5.16 0.14
N PHE A 121 3.75 -5.68 -0.12
CA PHE A 121 3.97 -7.11 -0.41
C PHE A 121 4.22 -7.89 0.89
N MET A 122 3.60 -9.06 0.99
CA MET A 122 3.74 -10.02 2.08
C MET A 122 4.09 -11.39 1.51
N ALA A 123 5.13 -12.02 2.05
CA ALA A 123 5.50 -13.38 1.70
C ALA A 123 4.50 -14.36 2.33
N VAL A 124 3.77 -15.12 1.49
CA VAL A 124 2.86 -16.17 1.95
C VAL A 124 3.59 -17.51 1.97
N ASP A 125 4.27 -17.85 0.87
CA ASP A 125 5.03 -19.09 0.68
C ASP A 125 6.38 -18.82 0.02
N LEU A 126 7.17 -19.88 -0.23
CA LEU A 126 8.43 -19.80 -0.97
C LEU A 126 8.29 -19.31 -2.43
N ASN A 127 7.08 -19.38 -2.98
CA ASN A 127 6.79 -19.04 -4.37
C ASN A 127 5.56 -18.15 -4.51
N THR A 128 5.02 -17.62 -3.39
CA THR A 128 3.78 -16.83 -3.42
C THR A 128 3.94 -15.55 -2.60
N PHE A 129 3.68 -14.41 -3.24
CA PHE A 129 3.42 -13.15 -2.55
C PHE A 129 1.92 -12.87 -2.51
N MET A 130 1.48 -12.22 -1.44
CA MET A 130 0.23 -11.46 -1.43
C MET A 130 0.60 -9.99 -1.44
N PHE A 131 -0.14 -9.17 -2.18
CA PHE A 131 -0.03 -7.72 -2.08
C PHE A 131 -1.36 -7.10 -1.72
N THR A 132 -1.30 -5.98 -1.01
CA THR A 132 -2.44 -5.13 -0.68
C THR A 132 -2.10 -3.69 -1.03
N MET A 133 -3.07 -2.96 -1.58
CA MET A 133 -2.96 -1.53 -1.88
C MET A 133 -4.26 -0.82 -1.47
N GLU A 134 -4.14 0.43 -1.04
CA GLU A 134 -5.30 1.23 -0.63
C GLU A 134 -6.03 1.83 -1.83
N ARG A 135 -5.28 2.25 -2.86
CA ARG A 135 -5.83 2.81 -4.10
C ARG A 135 -5.92 1.74 -5.18
N GLY A 136 -7.14 1.26 -5.46
CA GLY A 136 -7.40 0.30 -6.53
C GLY A 136 -7.13 0.82 -7.94
N GLN A 137 -7.03 2.15 -8.12
CA GLN A 137 -6.74 2.78 -9.41
C GLN A 137 -5.35 2.39 -9.96
N ASP A 138 -4.41 2.11 -9.05
CA ASP A 138 -3.03 1.77 -9.42
C ASP A 138 -2.87 0.26 -9.74
N VAL A 139 -3.95 -0.53 -9.70
CA VAL A 139 -3.91 -1.98 -9.93
C VAL A 139 -3.30 -2.33 -11.29
N GLU A 140 -3.62 -1.57 -12.34
CA GLU A 140 -3.12 -1.84 -13.68
C GLU A 140 -1.60 -1.63 -13.76
N GLU A 141 -1.09 -0.54 -13.18
CA GLU A 141 0.34 -0.26 -13.10
C GLU A 141 1.07 -1.33 -12.29
N VAL A 142 0.49 -1.76 -11.17
CA VAL A 142 1.08 -2.82 -10.33
C VAL A 142 1.10 -4.15 -11.07
N LYS A 143 0.02 -4.49 -11.78
CA LYS A 143 -0.06 -5.70 -12.60
C LYS A 143 1.03 -5.69 -13.67
N GLU A 144 1.15 -4.59 -14.41
CA GLU A 144 2.19 -4.43 -15.43
C GLU A 144 3.58 -4.53 -14.83
N PHE A 145 3.86 -3.80 -13.74
CA PHE A 145 5.15 -3.83 -13.06
C PHE A 145 5.54 -5.26 -12.67
N ILE A 146 4.63 -6.01 -12.04
CA ILE A 146 4.88 -7.39 -11.62
C ILE A 146 5.14 -8.27 -12.83
N LEU A 147 4.31 -8.18 -13.88
CA LEU A 147 4.49 -8.96 -15.10
C LEU A 147 5.76 -8.61 -15.85
N HIS A 148 6.41 -7.46 -15.60
CA HIS A 148 7.74 -7.16 -16.12
C HIS A 148 8.88 -7.78 -15.29
N GLN A 149 8.66 -8.13 -14.03
CA GLN A 149 9.70 -8.75 -13.17
C GLN A 149 9.97 -10.19 -13.57
N ASN A 150 11.23 -10.54 -13.85
CA ASN A 150 11.61 -11.89 -14.28
C ASN A 150 11.24 -12.98 -13.27
N ASP A 151 11.23 -12.64 -11.99
CA ASP A 151 10.83 -13.56 -10.91
C ASP A 151 9.34 -13.88 -10.90
N ALA A 152 8.49 -13.02 -11.46
CA ALA A 152 7.04 -13.25 -11.51
C ALA A 152 6.66 -14.20 -12.65
N TYR A 153 5.71 -15.08 -12.36
CA TYR A 153 5.13 -16.00 -13.33
C TYR A 153 3.66 -15.66 -13.60
N GLU A 154 2.86 -15.56 -12.54
CA GLU A 154 1.42 -15.36 -12.63
C GLU A 154 0.95 -14.38 -11.55
N VAL A 155 -0.01 -13.52 -11.91
CA VAL A 155 -0.65 -12.57 -11.00
C VAL A 155 -2.15 -12.85 -10.96
N LYS A 156 -2.70 -13.05 -9.78
CA LYS A 156 -4.13 -13.25 -9.55
C LYS A 156 -4.73 -12.03 -8.87
N LEU A 157 -5.75 -11.45 -9.49
CA LEU A 157 -6.52 -10.31 -9.00
C LEU A 157 -8.00 -10.73 -8.95
N GLY A 158 -8.52 -10.96 -7.74
CA GLY A 158 -9.85 -11.56 -7.58
C GLY A 158 -9.92 -12.95 -8.22
N ASP A 159 -10.83 -13.13 -9.18
CA ASP A 159 -10.99 -14.39 -9.93
C ASP A 159 -10.17 -14.44 -11.22
N GLN A 160 -9.58 -13.31 -11.62
CA GLN A 160 -8.82 -13.21 -12.86
C GLN A 160 -7.34 -13.51 -12.65
N THR A 161 -6.78 -14.22 -13.62
CA THR A 161 -5.39 -14.66 -13.62
C THR A 161 -4.67 -14.13 -14.84
N TYR A 162 -3.56 -13.44 -14.60
CA TYR A 162 -2.76 -12.74 -15.59
C TYR A 162 -1.37 -13.38 -15.70
N ARG A 163 -0.90 -13.56 -16.93
CA ARG A 163 0.40 -14.15 -17.26
C ARG A 163 1.04 -13.36 -18.41
N ARG A 164 2.35 -13.54 -18.57
CA ARG A 164 3.04 -13.00 -19.76
C ARG A 164 2.54 -13.71 -21.02
N PRO A 165 2.46 -13.01 -22.16
CA PRO A 165 2.13 -13.64 -23.43
C PRO A 165 3.05 -14.84 -23.72
N GLY A 166 2.46 -16.01 -23.95
CA GLY A 166 3.18 -17.25 -24.26
C GLY A 166 3.54 -18.13 -23.06
N ASP A 167 3.39 -17.68 -21.81
CA ASP A 167 3.62 -18.54 -20.65
C ASP A 167 2.45 -19.54 -20.48
N PRO A 168 2.72 -20.86 -20.34
CA PRO A 168 1.67 -21.87 -20.18
C PRO A 168 0.92 -21.72 -18.84
N PRO A 169 -0.17 -22.46 -18.60
CA PRO A 169 -0.80 -22.52 -17.29
C PRO A 169 0.16 -23.07 -16.24
N LEU A 170 0.12 -22.50 -15.02
CA LEU A 170 1.04 -22.86 -13.96
C LEU A 170 1.02 -24.36 -13.62
N ASP A 171 -0.15 -24.99 -13.65
CA ASP A 171 -0.31 -26.42 -13.37
C ASP A 171 0.52 -27.28 -14.32
N GLN A 172 0.60 -26.89 -15.59
CA GLN A 172 1.40 -27.61 -16.59
C GLN A 172 2.90 -27.46 -16.32
N VAL A 173 3.34 -26.30 -15.81
CA VAL A 173 4.74 -26.09 -15.43
C VAL A 173 5.11 -26.91 -14.22
N ILE A 174 4.25 -26.95 -13.21
CA ILE A 174 4.46 -27.76 -12.01
C ILE A 174 4.52 -29.24 -12.39
N GLU A 175 3.61 -29.72 -13.25
CA GLU A 175 3.61 -31.12 -13.71
C GLU A 175 4.89 -31.48 -14.46
N LYS A 176 5.37 -30.60 -15.35
CA LYS A 176 6.65 -30.79 -16.06
C LYS A 176 7.83 -30.87 -15.10
N LEU A 177 7.93 -29.95 -14.15
CA LEU A 177 8.99 -29.94 -13.14
C LEU A 177 8.98 -31.20 -12.27
N HIS A 178 7.79 -31.68 -11.89
CA HIS A 178 7.65 -32.93 -11.15
C HIS A 178 8.12 -34.12 -12.00
N ARG A 179 7.74 -34.18 -13.27
CA ARG A 179 8.15 -35.24 -14.21
C ARG A 179 9.66 -35.27 -14.41
N GLU A 180 10.29 -34.11 -14.59
CA GLU A 180 11.74 -33.98 -14.72
C GLU A 180 12.47 -34.47 -13.47
N LYS A 181 11.98 -34.07 -12.28
CA LYS A 181 12.54 -34.52 -11.00
C LYS A 181 12.41 -36.02 -10.78
N HIS A 182 11.29 -36.62 -11.21
CA HIS A 182 11.10 -38.08 -11.15
C HIS A 182 12.01 -38.82 -12.14
N ALA A 183 12.23 -38.27 -13.34
CA ALA A 183 13.13 -38.85 -14.33
C ALA A 183 14.59 -38.85 -13.86
N SER A 184 15.08 -37.73 -13.30
CA SER A 184 16.45 -37.64 -12.79
C SER A 184 16.69 -38.59 -11.60
N HIS A 185 15.69 -38.76 -10.74
CA HIS A 185 15.82 -39.67 -9.59
C HIS A 185 15.85 -41.16 -9.98
N ASN A 186 15.29 -41.53 -11.13
CA ASN A 186 15.36 -42.89 -11.65
C ASN A 186 16.68 -43.14 -12.39
N SER A 187 17.19 -42.19 -13.17
CA SER A 187 18.49 -42.35 -13.84
C SER A 187 19.65 -42.53 -12.86
N ASP A 188 19.63 -41.82 -11.73
CA ASP A 188 20.68 -41.94 -10.69
C ASP A 188 20.67 -43.31 -9.97
N LYS A 189 19.58 -44.07 -10.06
CA LYS A 189 19.46 -45.41 -9.46
C LYS A 189 19.88 -46.53 -10.41
N ASP A 190 19.83 -46.29 -11.71
CA ASP A 190 20.20 -47.29 -12.72
C ASP A 190 21.71 -47.28 -13.04
N GLU A 191 22.48 -46.30 -12.52
CA GLU A 191 23.94 -46.20 -12.64
C GLU A 191 24.73 -46.67 -11.39
N LEU A 192 24.06 -47.28 -10.40
CA LEU A 192 24.66 -47.88 -9.19
C LEU A 192 24.50 -49.40 -9.15
#